data_AF-A0A3D0EVN1-F1
#
_entry.id   AF-A0A3D0EVN1-F1
#
_cell.length_a   1.000
_cell.length_b   1.000
_cell.length_c   1.000
_cell.angle_alpha   90.00
_cell.angle_beta   90.00
_cell.angle_gamma   90.00
#
_symmetry.space_group_name_H-M   'P 1'
#
loop_
_entity.id
_entity.type
_entity.pdbx_description
1 polymer ?
#
loop_
_entity_poly.entity_id
_entity_poly.type
_entity_poly.pdbx_seq_one_letter_code
_entity_poly.pdbx_strand_id
1 'polypeptide(L)'
;MTQSNLERALKIVGTRPARPDGVDKVTGRALFGSDKSLPNMLVGRVLRSPYAHAKILSIDTSKAEALNGVKAVITCADFEDFPSEFVPNGEMVVNLKDITRNIMAREKALYVGHTVAAVAATSDDIAEKALGLIDIKYEVLPHVLDVEDAEKPDAPLLHEDMLTIGVDPAPKKASNVAKRVEFGFGDVEKGFAEADLIVEREFTTQQVHQGYIEPHACLASVSEDGQADLWCTTQGAFVVRNFCSKLLGLSAAQIRVTASEIGGGFGGKTVVYLEPLALALSRKSSRPVKMVMSRAEVFTSSGPTSGAKIWVKIGVKNDGRITAGDCILKYQAGAFQGAPVGPGAMCAFAPYDLENVRAVGYDIVVNRPKVAAYRAPGGPISEYGVESVLDEIALILKIDPIEIRL
;
A
#
# COMPACT_ATOMS: atom_id res chain seq x y z
N MET A 1 42.08 11.57 -3.65
CA MET A 1 42.40 10.30 -2.99
C MET A 1 42.88 9.33 -4.05
N THR A 2 44.14 8.92 -3.98
CA THR A 2 44.79 8.05 -4.96
C THR A 2 44.24 6.63 -4.92
N GLN A 3 44.16 6.04 -6.11
CA GLN A 3 43.62 4.74 -6.49
C GLN A 3 44.51 3.57 -5.99
N SER A 4 44.87 3.53 -4.70
CA SER A 4 45.78 2.52 -4.13
C SER A 4 45.16 1.66 -3.01
N ASN A 5 43.83 1.54 -2.95
CA ASN A 5 43.18 0.50 -2.16
C ASN A 5 43.04 -0.75 -3.04
N LEU A 6 44.16 -1.45 -3.23
CA LEU A 6 44.16 -2.84 -3.70
C LEU A 6 43.30 -3.67 -2.74
N GLU A 7 42.06 -3.89 -3.17
CA GLU A 7 41.26 -5.10 -3.06
C GLU A 7 41.80 -6.12 -2.04
N ARG A 8 41.49 -5.92 -0.76
CA ARG A 8 41.52 -7.04 0.16
C ARG A 8 40.42 -8.01 -0.30
N ALA A 9 40.82 -9.11 -0.94
CA ALA A 9 39.89 -10.16 -1.36
C ALA A 9 39.03 -10.57 -0.15
N LEU A 10 37.74 -10.22 -0.20
CA LEU A 10 36.81 -10.49 0.89
C LEU A 10 36.47 -11.98 0.86
N LYS A 11 36.54 -12.63 2.03
CA LYS A 11 36.35 -14.10 2.12
C LYS A 11 34.96 -14.56 1.65
N ILE A 12 33.93 -13.75 1.87
CA ILE A 12 32.52 -14.11 1.64
C ILE A 12 31.77 -13.05 0.82
N VAL A 13 31.98 -11.75 1.10
CA VAL A 13 31.29 -10.66 0.39
C VAL A 13 31.64 -10.72 -1.10
N GLY A 14 30.62 -10.73 -1.97
CA GLY A 14 30.77 -10.89 -3.43
C GLY A 14 30.80 -12.35 -3.93
N THR A 15 30.82 -13.34 -3.03
CA THR A 15 30.77 -14.77 -3.39
C THR A 15 29.34 -15.33 -3.39
N ARG A 16 29.15 -16.62 -3.73
CA ARG A 16 27.85 -17.32 -3.79
C ARG A 16 27.70 -18.40 -2.70
N PRO A 17 27.71 -18.07 -1.40
CA PRO A 17 27.54 -19.06 -0.34
C PRO A 17 26.13 -19.65 -0.40
N ALA A 18 25.99 -20.91 0.04
CA ALA A 18 24.67 -21.50 0.25
C ALA A 18 23.90 -20.70 1.29
N ARG A 19 22.63 -20.40 1.01
CA ARG A 19 21.80 -19.64 1.95
C ARG A 19 21.48 -20.50 3.19
N PRO A 20 21.57 -19.94 4.41
CA PRO A 20 21.25 -20.68 5.64
C PRO A 20 19.82 -21.24 5.67
N ASP A 21 18.87 -20.56 5.03
CA ASP A 21 17.45 -20.94 4.93
C ASP A 21 17.13 -21.87 3.74
N GLY A 22 18.14 -22.21 2.93
CA GLY A 22 17.94 -22.92 1.66
C GLY A 22 17.44 -24.35 1.82
N VAL A 23 18.05 -25.12 2.75
CA VAL A 23 17.74 -26.55 2.93
C VAL A 23 16.29 -26.75 3.35
N ASP A 24 15.79 -25.97 4.30
CA ASP A 24 14.42 -26.12 4.79
C ASP A 24 13.38 -25.77 3.71
N LYS A 25 13.69 -24.83 2.82
CA LYS A 25 12.82 -24.46 1.69
C LYS A 25 12.73 -25.55 0.64
N VAL A 26 13.86 -26.14 0.25
CA VAL A 26 13.87 -27.19 -0.80
C VAL A 26 13.39 -28.55 -0.30
N THR A 27 13.35 -28.76 1.01
CA THR A 27 12.85 -30.00 1.63
C THR A 27 11.42 -29.91 2.16
N GLY A 28 10.79 -28.73 2.09
CA GLY A 28 9.44 -28.50 2.61
C GLY A 28 9.34 -28.43 4.14
N ARG A 29 10.47 -28.22 4.83
CA ARG A 29 10.50 -28.04 6.30
C ARG A 29 10.27 -26.59 6.74
N ALA A 30 10.49 -25.63 5.83
CA ALA A 30 10.21 -24.22 6.06
C ALA A 30 8.72 -24.00 6.37
N LEU A 31 8.42 -23.24 7.43
CA LEU A 31 7.05 -22.94 7.84
C LEU A 31 6.66 -21.52 7.42
N PHE A 32 5.75 -21.44 6.45
CA PHE A 32 5.16 -20.19 5.97
C PHE A 32 4.00 -19.73 6.87
N GLY A 33 3.45 -18.55 6.62
CA GLY A 33 2.43 -17.94 7.47
C GLY A 33 1.17 -18.80 7.61
N SER A 34 0.84 -19.58 6.59
CA SER A 34 -0.28 -20.53 6.58
C SER A 34 0.01 -21.86 7.28
N ASP A 35 1.25 -22.16 7.66
CA ASP A 35 1.61 -23.52 8.10
C ASP A 35 1.55 -23.66 9.62
N LYS A 36 1.61 -22.53 10.34
CA LYS A 36 1.46 -22.53 11.80
C LYS A 36 0.05 -23.02 12.20
N SER A 37 0.01 -23.83 13.24
CA SER A 37 -1.23 -24.28 13.89
C SER A 37 -1.07 -24.29 15.41
N LEU A 38 -2.17 -24.10 16.12
CA LEU A 38 -2.26 -24.27 17.57
C LEU A 38 -3.44 -25.17 17.92
N PRO A 39 -3.36 -25.94 19.03
CA PRO A 39 -4.49 -26.71 19.52
C PRO A 39 -5.72 -25.83 19.71
N ASN A 40 -6.89 -26.37 19.35
CA ASN A 40 -8.17 -25.67 19.48
C ASN A 40 -8.25 -24.32 18.76
N MET A 41 -7.40 -24.05 17.75
CA MET A 41 -7.54 -22.82 16.95
C MET A 41 -8.87 -22.81 16.18
N LEU A 42 -9.38 -21.61 15.94
CA LEU A 42 -10.55 -21.33 15.12
C LEU A 42 -10.14 -20.89 13.72
N VAL A 43 -11.06 -21.04 12.78
CA VAL A 43 -10.93 -20.49 11.43
C VAL A 43 -11.55 -19.11 11.40
N GLY A 44 -10.76 -18.10 11.04
CA GLY A 44 -11.24 -16.76 10.80
C GLY A 44 -11.52 -16.48 9.33
N ARG A 45 -12.63 -15.78 9.06
CA ARG A 45 -13.07 -15.35 7.72
C ARG A 45 -13.58 -13.92 7.77
N VAL A 46 -13.54 -13.23 6.62
CA VAL A 46 -13.87 -11.81 6.53
C VAL A 46 -15.00 -11.59 5.53
N LEU A 47 -16.04 -10.89 5.97
CA LEU A 47 -17.09 -10.37 5.11
C LEU A 47 -16.62 -9.07 4.47
N ARG A 48 -16.76 -8.99 3.15
CA ARG A 48 -16.24 -7.89 2.33
C ARG A 48 -17.36 -7.21 1.57
N SER A 49 -17.22 -5.91 1.36
CA SER A 49 -18.18 -5.14 0.58
C SER A 49 -18.16 -5.58 -0.89
N PRO A 50 -19.33 -5.78 -1.51
CA PRO A 50 -19.44 -6.00 -2.95
C PRO A 50 -19.46 -4.69 -3.76
N TYR A 51 -19.43 -3.52 -3.10
CA TYR A 51 -19.63 -2.22 -3.76
C TYR A 51 -18.34 -1.39 -3.79
N ALA A 52 -18.12 -0.68 -4.91
CA ALA A 52 -16.99 0.23 -5.05
C ALA A 52 -17.13 1.48 -4.18
N HIS A 53 -18.35 1.93 -3.90
CA HIS A 53 -18.62 3.04 -2.99
C HIS A 53 -20.03 2.89 -2.42
N ALA A 54 -20.16 2.82 -1.10
CA ALA A 54 -21.46 2.77 -0.43
C ALA A 54 -21.38 3.26 1.01
N LYS A 55 -22.41 3.95 1.50
CA LYS A 55 -22.56 4.17 2.95
C LYS A 55 -23.03 2.88 3.60
N ILE A 56 -22.52 2.61 4.80
CA ILE A 56 -22.97 1.50 5.64
C ILE A 56 -24.03 2.06 6.59
N LEU A 57 -25.29 1.69 6.36
CA LEU A 57 -26.42 2.19 7.15
C LEU A 57 -26.59 1.40 8.45
N SER A 58 -26.38 0.09 8.40
CA SER A 58 -26.43 -0.80 9.57
C SER A 58 -25.74 -2.13 9.28
N ILE A 59 -25.21 -2.77 10.33
CA ILE A 59 -24.68 -4.14 10.31
C ILE A 59 -25.39 -4.92 11.42
N ASP A 60 -26.06 -6.02 11.07
CA ASP A 60 -26.67 -6.96 12.03
C ASP A 60 -25.94 -8.30 11.99
N THR A 61 -25.29 -8.64 13.11
CA THR A 61 -24.51 -9.88 13.29
C THR A 61 -25.28 -10.95 14.04
N SER A 62 -26.50 -10.68 14.52
CA SER A 62 -27.21 -11.53 15.49
C SER A 62 -27.40 -12.97 15.02
N LYS A 63 -27.74 -13.17 13.74
CA LYS A 63 -27.92 -14.51 13.14
C LYS A 63 -26.60 -15.26 13.01
N ALA A 64 -25.50 -14.56 12.70
CA ALA A 64 -24.17 -15.15 12.62
C ALA A 64 -23.67 -15.57 14.02
N GLU A 65 -23.88 -14.73 15.03
CA GLU A 65 -23.53 -15.02 16.42
C GLU A 65 -24.32 -16.20 17.00
N ALA A 66 -25.59 -16.35 16.61
CA ALA A 66 -26.44 -17.46 17.03
C ALA A 66 -26.12 -18.80 16.32
N LEU A 67 -25.31 -18.79 15.25
CA LEU A 67 -24.97 -20.00 14.51
C LEU A 67 -24.05 -20.90 15.35
N ASN A 68 -24.48 -22.14 15.60
CA ASN A 68 -23.66 -23.10 16.33
C ASN A 68 -22.30 -23.32 15.67
N GLY A 69 -21.23 -23.18 16.46
CA GLY A 69 -19.84 -23.27 16.01
C GLY A 69 -19.17 -21.93 15.77
N VAL A 70 -19.92 -20.82 15.63
CA VAL A 70 -19.36 -19.47 15.68
C VAL A 70 -18.98 -19.13 17.12
N LYS A 71 -17.81 -18.51 17.30
CA LYS A 71 -17.24 -18.17 18.63
C LYS A 71 -16.95 -16.69 18.80
N ALA A 72 -16.79 -15.96 17.71
CA ALA A 72 -16.72 -14.51 17.73
C ALA A 72 -17.16 -13.94 16.38
N VAL A 73 -17.79 -12.78 16.43
CA VAL A 73 -18.02 -11.89 15.28
C VAL A 73 -17.50 -10.51 15.67
N ILE A 74 -16.77 -9.84 14.78
CA ILE A 74 -16.27 -8.49 14.99
C ILE A 74 -16.68 -7.56 13.85
N THR A 75 -16.85 -6.28 14.18
CA THR A 75 -17.17 -5.18 13.27
C THR A 75 -16.28 -3.98 13.59
N CYS A 76 -16.54 -2.81 13.00
CA CYS A 76 -15.83 -1.57 13.36
C CYS A 76 -15.99 -1.18 14.85
N ALA A 77 -16.98 -1.72 15.56
CA ALA A 77 -17.17 -1.48 17.00
C ALA A 77 -16.07 -2.12 17.86
N ASP A 78 -15.33 -3.11 17.33
CA ASP A 78 -14.28 -3.81 18.06
C ASP A 78 -12.88 -3.16 17.88
N PHE A 79 -12.81 -2.01 17.19
CA PHE A 79 -11.59 -1.25 16.91
C PHE A 79 -11.69 0.18 17.42
N GLU A 80 -10.55 0.72 17.86
CA GLU A 80 -10.43 2.12 18.24
C GLU A 80 -10.81 3.04 17.07
N ASP A 81 -11.49 4.14 17.40
CA ASP A 81 -11.72 5.23 16.46
C ASP A 81 -10.74 6.38 16.71
N PHE A 82 -10.32 7.02 15.63
CA PHE A 82 -9.24 8.01 15.66
C PHE A 82 -9.67 9.30 14.98
N PRO A 83 -9.20 10.46 15.48
CA PRO A 83 -9.34 11.72 14.76
C PRO A 83 -8.52 11.67 13.45
N SER A 84 -8.90 12.50 12.49
CA SER A 84 -8.20 12.64 11.20
C SER A 84 -6.93 13.47 11.38
N GLU A 85 -5.88 12.84 11.90
CA GLU A 85 -4.63 13.50 12.24
C GLU A 85 -3.42 12.65 11.85
N PHE A 86 -2.36 13.31 11.41
CA PHE A 86 -1.09 12.67 11.11
C PHE A 86 -0.25 12.55 12.38
N VAL A 87 0.06 11.32 12.76
CA VAL A 87 0.84 11.03 13.96
C VAL A 87 2.05 10.16 13.63
N PRO A 88 3.17 10.32 14.35
CA PRO A 88 4.30 9.40 14.25
C PRO A 88 3.90 7.98 14.69
N ASN A 89 4.30 6.97 13.93
CA ASN A 89 4.12 5.55 14.25
C ASN A 89 5.37 4.74 13.84
N GLY A 90 6.43 4.87 14.62
CA GLY A 90 7.75 4.35 14.27
C GLY A 90 8.43 5.25 13.24
N GLU A 91 8.93 4.67 12.14
CA GLU A 91 9.60 5.41 11.05
C GLU A 91 8.63 6.10 10.08
N MET A 92 7.32 5.90 10.27
CA MET A 92 6.28 6.44 9.39
C MET A 92 5.44 7.49 10.11
N VAL A 93 4.99 8.49 9.36
CA VAL A 93 3.89 9.37 9.76
C VAL A 93 2.63 8.85 9.08
N VAL A 94 1.60 8.55 9.87
CA VAL A 94 0.37 7.90 9.39
C VAL A 94 -0.87 8.63 9.89
N ASN A 95 -1.97 8.50 9.16
CA ASN A 95 -3.29 8.88 9.66
C ASN A 95 -3.98 7.61 10.20
N LEU A 96 -4.12 7.50 11.53
CA LEU A 96 -4.71 6.31 12.16
C LEU A 96 -6.20 6.16 11.82
N LYS A 97 -6.91 7.25 11.52
CA LYS A 97 -8.30 7.23 11.03
C LYS A 97 -8.40 6.44 9.72
N ASP A 98 -7.49 6.69 8.80
CA ASP A 98 -7.44 6.01 7.50
C ASP A 98 -7.06 4.54 7.65
N ILE A 99 -6.08 4.24 8.51
CA ILE A 99 -5.64 2.86 8.74
C ILE A 99 -6.76 2.02 9.37
N THR A 100 -7.42 2.52 10.42
CA THR A 100 -8.52 1.78 11.07
C THR A 100 -9.67 1.53 10.09
N ARG A 101 -10.04 2.54 9.28
CA ARG A 101 -11.11 2.42 8.28
C ARG A 101 -10.75 1.49 7.13
N ASN A 102 -9.48 1.39 6.75
CA ASN A 102 -9.02 0.42 5.74
C ASN A 102 -9.01 -1.02 6.27
N ILE A 103 -8.73 -1.21 7.57
CA ILE A 103 -8.77 -2.53 8.23
C ILE A 103 -10.22 -3.01 8.40
N MET A 104 -11.13 -2.11 8.79
CA MET A 104 -12.53 -2.40 8.99
C MET A 104 -13.36 -1.16 8.66
N ALA A 105 -14.18 -1.25 7.61
CA ALA A 105 -15.05 -0.18 7.18
C ALA A 105 -16.01 0.24 8.31
N ARG A 106 -16.16 1.55 8.50
CA ARG A 106 -17.03 2.14 9.52
C ARG A 106 -18.22 2.86 8.90
N GLU A 107 -17.99 4.01 8.26
CA GLU A 107 -19.06 4.83 7.69
C GLU A 107 -19.35 4.48 6.23
N LYS A 108 -18.30 4.19 5.45
CA LYS A 108 -18.39 3.90 4.02
C LYS A 108 -17.56 2.66 3.68
N ALA A 109 -18.08 1.83 2.78
CA ALA A 109 -17.28 0.96 1.96
C ALA A 109 -16.74 1.75 0.76
N LEU A 110 -15.42 1.72 0.53
CA LEU A 110 -14.75 2.59 -0.44
C LEU A 110 -14.15 1.84 -1.63
N TYR A 111 -14.25 0.51 -1.66
CA TYR A 111 -13.85 -0.34 -2.77
C TYR A 111 -14.47 -1.74 -2.66
N VAL A 112 -14.60 -2.43 -3.80
CA VAL A 112 -15.00 -3.85 -3.81
C VAL A 112 -13.92 -4.67 -3.12
N GLY A 113 -14.29 -5.45 -2.11
CA GLY A 113 -13.35 -6.20 -1.29
C GLY A 113 -12.99 -5.53 0.04
N HIS A 114 -13.51 -4.33 0.32
CA HIS A 114 -13.28 -3.64 1.60
C HIS A 114 -13.86 -4.44 2.77
N THR A 115 -13.09 -4.66 3.84
CA THR A 115 -13.52 -5.41 5.03
C THR A 115 -14.66 -4.71 5.76
N VAL A 116 -15.73 -5.44 6.13
CA VAL A 116 -16.91 -4.87 6.83
C VAL A 116 -17.26 -5.61 8.12
N ALA A 117 -16.98 -6.92 8.18
CA ALA A 117 -17.05 -7.71 9.39
C ALA A 117 -16.10 -8.91 9.29
N ALA A 118 -15.80 -9.56 10.41
CA ALA A 118 -15.07 -10.82 10.41
C ALA A 118 -15.62 -11.77 11.47
N VAL A 119 -15.46 -13.07 11.25
CA VAL A 119 -15.96 -14.13 12.13
C VAL A 119 -14.85 -15.11 12.47
N ALA A 120 -14.95 -15.77 13.62
CA ALA A 120 -14.16 -16.92 13.99
C ALA A 120 -15.08 -18.10 14.35
N ALA A 121 -14.86 -19.24 13.71
CA ALA A 121 -15.68 -20.44 13.88
C ALA A 121 -14.85 -21.72 14.00
N THR A 122 -15.48 -22.81 14.42
CA THR A 122 -14.83 -24.10 14.64
C THR A 122 -14.44 -24.84 13.37
N SER A 123 -14.94 -24.43 12.21
CA SER A 123 -14.56 -24.96 10.90
C SER A 123 -14.72 -23.91 9.81
N ASP A 124 -14.15 -24.19 8.65
CA ASP A 124 -14.22 -23.35 7.47
C ASP A 124 -15.67 -23.15 6.99
N ASP A 125 -16.41 -24.24 6.82
CA ASP A 125 -17.81 -24.21 6.35
C ASP A 125 -18.72 -23.40 7.27
N ILE A 126 -18.49 -23.46 8.59
CA ILE A 126 -19.28 -22.70 9.56
C ILE A 126 -18.92 -21.21 9.48
N ALA A 127 -17.63 -20.88 9.33
CA ALA A 127 -17.20 -19.50 9.15
C ALA A 127 -17.82 -18.89 7.89
N GLU A 128 -17.80 -19.62 6.77
CA GLU A 128 -18.36 -19.14 5.51
C GLU A 128 -19.89 -18.99 5.56
N LYS A 129 -20.57 -19.96 6.17
CA LYS A 129 -22.01 -19.87 6.44
C LYS A 129 -22.34 -18.68 7.35
N ALA A 130 -21.51 -18.40 8.36
CA ALA A 130 -21.72 -17.26 9.26
C ALA A 130 -21.60 -15.92 8.53
N LEU A 131 -20.66 -15.77 7.59
CA LEU A 131 -20.55 -14.57 6.77
C LEU A 131 -21.86 -14.28 6.02
N GLY A 132 -22.50 -15.30 5.46
CA GLY A 132 -23.78 -15.17 4.75
C GLY A 132 -25.00 -14.88 5.64
N LEU A 133 -24.83 -14.90 6.97
CA LEU A 133 -25.89 -14.58 7.94
C LEU A 133 -25.79 -13.15 8.48
N ILE A 134 -24.70 -12.43 8.19
CA ILE A 134 -24.54 -11.02 8.59
C ILE A 134 -25.33 -10.17 7.58
N ASP A 135 -26.32 -9.43 8.07
CA ASP A 135 -27.14 -8.54 7.23
C ASP A 135 -26.55 -7.13 7.25
N ILE A 136 -26.22 -6.59 6.07
CA ILE A 136 -25.65 -5.25 5.93
C ILE A 136 -26.52 -4.43 4.99
N LYS A 137 -26.97 -3.28 5.48
CA LYS A 137 -27.74 -2.32 4.68
C LYS A 137 -26.79 -1.27 4.11
N TYR A 138 -26.78 -1.16 2.78
CA TYR A 138 -25.97 -0.21 2.05
C TYR A 138 -26.83 0.82 1.32
N GLU A 139 -26.34 2.06 1.26
CA GLU A 139 -26.74 3.04 0.25
C GLU A 139 -25.59 3.16 -0.76
N VAL A 140 -25.78 2.63 -1.97
CA VAL A 140 -24.76 2.65 -3.03
C VAL A 140 -24.55 4.08 -3.53
N LEU A 141 -23.30 4.49 -3.65
CA LEU A 141 -22.90 5.83 -4.07
C LEU A 141 -22.20 5.81 -5.44
N PRO A 142 -22.19 6.94 -6.16
CA PRO A 142 -21.29 7.13 -7.30
C PRO A 142 -19.82 6.97 -6.87
N HIS A 143 -19.00 6.42 -7.75
CA HIS A 143 -17.59 6.12 -7.48
C HIS A 143 -16.69 6.66 -8.61
N VAL A 144 -15.39 6.77 -8.33
CA VAL A 144 -14.37 7.22 -9.28
C VAL A 144 -13.15 6.32 -9.22
N LEU A 145 -12.61 5.91 -10.37
CA LEU A 145 -11.54 4.89 -10.43
C LEU A 145 -10.19 5.41 -10.95
N ASP A 146 -10.18 6.57 -11.60
CA ASP A 146 -9.02 7.12 -12.30
C ASP A 146 -8.70 8.53 -11.80
N VAL A 147 -7.42 8.91 -11.84
CA VAL A 147 -6.93 10.17 -11.22
C VAL A 147 -7.51 11.41 -11.88
N GLU A 148 -7.63 11.40 -13.20
CA GLU A 148 -8.11 12.55 -13.97
C GLU A 148 -9.58 12.83 -13.68
N ASP A 149 -10.38 11.79 -13.47
CA ASP A 149 -11.78 11.92 -13.06
C ASP A 149 -11.90 12.31 -11.59
N ALA A 150 -11.03 11.80 -10.71
CA ALA A 150 -11.08 12.09 -9.27
C ALA A 150 -10.71 13.54 -8.94
N GLU A 151 -9.90 14.19 -9.78
CA GLU A 151 -9.53 15.60 -9.65
C GLU A 151 -10.61 16.58 -10.11
N LYS A 152 -11.65 16.11 -10.79
CA LYS A 152 -12.73 17.00 -11.29
C LYS A 152 -13.48 17.64 -10.12
N PRO A 153 -13.90 18.92 -10.22
CA PRO A 153 -14.58 19.61 -9.13
C PRO A 153 -15.90 18.96 -8.67
N ASP A 154 -16.54 18.18 -9.53
CA ASP A 154 -17.80 17.47 -9.32
C ASP A 154 -17.63 15.97 -9.07
N ALA A 155 -16.39 15.49 -8.95
CA ALA A 155 -16.09 14.10 -8.65
C ALA A 155 -16.70 13.67 -7.31
N PRO A 156 -17.19 12.41 -7.18
CA PRO A 156 -17.66 11.91 -5.90
C PRO A 156 -16.50 11.93 -4.88
N LEU A 157 -16.71 12.61 -3.76
CA LEU A 157 -15.72 12.65 -2.68
C LEU A 157 -15.72 11.35 -1.90
N LEU A 158 -14.53 10.75 -1.75
CA LEU A 158 -14.35 9.60 -0.88
C LEU A 158 -14.37 10.03 0.59
N HIS A 159 -13.65 11.10 0.89
CA HIS A 159 -13.44 11.64 2.25
C HIS A 159 -13.86 13.09 2.31
N GLU A 160 -14.81 13.39 3.18
CA GLU A 160 -15.40 14.74 3.32
C GLU A 160 -14.49 15.71 4.09
N ASP A 161 -13.48 15.17 4.80
CA ASP A 161 -12.51 15.93 5.60
C ASP A 161 -11.11 16.00 4.98
N MET A 162 -10.95 15.52 3.74
CA MET A 162 -9.63 15.48 3.07
C MET A 162 -9.29 16.81 2.40
N LEU A 163 -8.39 17.57 3.03
CA LEU A 163 -7.80 18.79 2.48
C LEU A 163 -6.40 18.50 1.91
N THR A 164 -6.08 19.08 0.75
CA THR A 164 -4.79 18.85 0.09
C THR A 164 -3.63 19.42 0.91
N ILE A 165 -2.69 18.55 1.28
CA ILE A 165 -1.45 18.91 1.99
C ILE A 165 -0.38 19.32 0.99
N GLY A 166 0.48 20.28 1.35
CA GLY A 166 1.60 20.72 0.51
C GLY A 166 1.24 21.82 -0.50
N VAL A 167 0.16 22.57 -0.23
CA VAL A 167 -0.29 23.74 -0.99
C VAL A 167 -0.46 24.91 0.00
N ASP A 168 -0.01 26.10 -0.38
CA ASP A 168 -0.13 27.34 0.39
C ASP A 168 -0.80 28.44 -0.46
N PRO A 169 -1.91 29.09 -0.01
CA PRO A 169 -2.63 28.81 1.23
C PRO A 169 -3.33 27.44 1.22
N ALA A 170 -3.48 26.86 2.41
CA ALA A 170 -4.20 25.60 2.58
C ALA A 170 -5.63 25.69 2.00
N PRO A 171 -6.07 24.69 1.20
CA PRO A 171 -7.42 24.68 0.65
C PRO A 171 -8.50 24.66 1.74
N LYS A 172 -9.64 25.29 1.45
CA LYS A 172 -10.80 25.32 2.36
C LYS A 172 -11.88 24.29 2.03
N LYS A 173 -11.76 23.63 0.87
CA LYS A 173 -12.73 22.65 0.38
C LYS A 173 -12.04 21.30 0.23
N ALA A 174 -12.75 20.24 0.60
CA ALA A 174 -12.26 18.89 0.41
C ALA A 174 -12.17 18.54 -1.08
N SER A 175 -11.20 17.69 -1.41
CA SER A 175 -11.03 17.12 -2.75
C SER A 175 -10.45 15.71 -2.63
N ASN A 176 -10.45 14.95 -3.73
CA ASN A 176 -9.77 13.65 -3.76
C ASN A 176 -8.24 13.78 -3.90
N VAL A 177 -7.69 15.00 -3.96
CA VAL A 177 -6.23 15.24 -3.96
C VAL A 177 -5.78 15.38 -2.51
N ALA A 178 -5.15 14.33 -1.98
CA ALA A 178 -4.70 14.27 -0.59
C ALA A 178 -3.42 15.09 -0.34
N LYS A 179 -2.47 15.03 -1.29
CA LYS A 179 -1.16 15.66 -1.13
C LYS A 179 -0.60 16.12 -2.46
N ARG A 180 0.08 17.26 -2.44
CA ARG A 180 1.00 17.75 -3.47
C ARG A 180 2.42 17.79 -2.90
N VAL A 181 3.38 17.32 -3.68
CA VAL A 181 4.81 17.51 -3.41
C VAL A 181 5.46 18.14 -4.63
N GLU A 182 6.49 18.94 -4.41
CA GLU A 182 7.27 19.56 -5.47
C GLU A 182 8.75 19.45 -5.11
N PHE A 183 9.53 18.95 -6.07
CA PHE A 183 10.98 18.87 -6.01
C PHE A 183 11.53 19.60 -7.22
N GLY A 184 12.67 20.26 -7.07
CA GLY A 184 13.27 20.98 -8.17
C GLY A 184 14.20 22.08 -7.72
N PHE A 185 14.90 22.66 -8.69
CA PHE A 185 15.74 23.83 -8.55
C PHE A 185 16.01 24.43 -9.94
N GLY A 186 16.53 25.65 -9.97
CA GLY A 186 16.73 26.40 -11.22
C GLY A 186 15.44 27.02 -11.76
N ASP A 187 15.43 27.28 -13.07
CA ASP A 187 14.30 27.90 -13.78
C ASP A 187 14.01 27.13 -15.07
N VAL A 188 12.95 26.31 -15.03
CA VAL A 188 12.58 25.46 -16.16
C VAL A 188 12.21 26.27 -17.40
N GLU A 189 11.64 27.47 -17.26
CA GLU A 189 11.29 28.32 -18.41
C GLU A 189 12.54 28.85 -19.10
N LYS A 190 13.56 29.24 -18.30
CA LYS A 190 14.88 29.59 -18.84
C LYS A 190 15.51 28.40 -19.58
N GLY A 191 15.53 27.22 -18.96
CA GLY A 191 16.14 26.04 -19.59
C GLY A 191 15.41 25.60 -20.86
N PHE A 192 14.08 25.73 -20.94
CA PHE A 192 13.33 25.50 -22.17
C PHE A 192 13.59 26.57 -23.24
N ALA A 193 13.73 27.85 -22.87
CA ALA A 193 14.08 28.91 -23.81
C ALA A 193 15.47 28.72 -24.43
N GLU A 194 16.37 28.03 -23.72
CA GLU A 194 17.69 27.66 -24.20
C GLU A 194 17.71 26.32 -24.97
N ALA A 195 16.63 25.55 -25.03
CA ALA A 195 16.61 24.28 -25.73
C ALA A 195 16.59 24.46 -27.27
N ASP A 196 17.31 23.59 -27.98
CA ASP A 196 17.21 23.50 -29.45
C ASP A 196 16.06 22.56 -29.86
N LEU A 197 15.74 21.59 -29.02
CA LEU A 197 14.63 20.64 -29.16
C LEU A 197 13.91 20.47 -27.82
N ILE A 198 12.58 20.46 -27.86
CA ILE A 198 11.73 20.16 -26.70
C ILE A 198 10.79 19.02 -27.07
N VAL A 199 10.71 18.00 -26.22
CA VAL A 199 9.77 16.89 -26.36
C VAL A 199 8.89 16.82 -25.12
N GLU A 200 7.58 16.68 -25.35
CA GLU A 200 6.55 16.64 -24.32
C GLU A 200 5.62 15.45 -24.55
N ARG A 201 5.44 14.60 -23.54
CA ARG A 201 4.63 13.38 -23.64
C ARG A 201 3.80 13.14 -22.39
N GLU A 202 2.69 12.43 -22.60
CA GLU A 202 1.86 11.88 -21.54
C GLU A 202 1.87 10.36 -21.57
N PHE A 203 1.91 9.75 -20.39
CA PHE A 203 1.86 8.31 -20.21
C PHE A 203 0.85 7.94 -19.12
N THR A 204 0.31 6.73 -19.23
CA THR A 204 -0.56 6.15 -18.21
C THR A 204 -0.05 4.78 -17.83
N THR A 205 0.11 4.54 -16.52
CA THR A 205 0.39 3.22 -15.95
C THR A 205 -0.82 2.72 -15.15
N GLN A 206 -0.95 1.41 -15.04
CA GLN A 206 -2.06 0.76 -14.34
C GLN A 206 -1.63 0.32 -12.94
N GLN A 207 -2.60 0.15 -12.03
CA GLN A 207 -2.34 -0.57 -10.78
C GLN A 207 -1.97 -2.03 -11.07
N VAL A 208 -0.88 -2.50 -10.47
CA VAL A 208 -0.40 -3.88 -10.61
C VAL A 208 -0.12 -4.47 -9.24
N HIS A 209 -0.61 -5.68 -8.99
CA HIS A 209 -0.35 -6.39 -7.74
C HIS A 209 1.04 -7.06 -7.78
N GLN A 210 1.70 -7.14 -6.63
CA GLN A 210 3.08 -7.62 -6.45
C GLN A 210 3.30 -9.09 -6.84
N GLY A 211 2.22 -9.87 -6.98
CA GLY A 211 2.26 -11.24 -7.49
C GLY A 211 2.93 -12.27 -6.59
N TYR A 212 3.07 -12.02 -5.28
CA TYR A 212 3.62 -13.01 -4.34
C TYR A 212 2.79 -14.31 -4.31
N ILE A 213 3.45 -15.47 -4.27
CA ILE A 213 2.82 -16.80 -4.41
C ILE A 213 2.12 -17.25 -3.11
N GLU A 214 2.64 -16.87 -1.95
CA GLU A 214 1.97 -17.12 -0.68
C GLU A 214 0.99 -15.96 -0.37
N PRO A 215 -0.31 -16.22 -0.18
CA PRO A 215 -1.28 -15.22 0.25
C PRO A 215 -0.95 -14.59 1.61
N HIS A 216 -1.71 -13.57 2.01
CA HIS A 216 -1.67 -13.10 3.41
C HIS A 216 -2.22 -14.17 4.34
N ALA A 217 -1.48 -14.46 5.41
CA ALA A 217 -1.83 -15.45 6.41
C ALA A 217 -1.29 -15.06 7.78
N CYS A 218 -2.08 -15.30 8.82
CA CYS A 218 -1.65 -15.13 10.20
C CYS A 218 -2.36 -16.09 11.15
N LEU A 219 -1.75 -16.30 12.31
CA LEU A 219 -2.32 -16.97 13.47
C LEU A 219 -2.11 -16.08 14.68
N ALA A 220 -3.20 -15.69 15.34
CA ALA A 220 -3.17 -14.92 16.58
C ALA A 220 -3.62 -15.79 17.76
N SER A 221 -3.03 -15.56 18.93
CA SER A 221 -3.46 -16.14 20.20
C SER A 221 -3.36 -15.09 21.30
N VAL A 222 -4.49 -14.72 21.88
CA VAL A 222 -4.56 -13.78 23.01
C VAL A 222 -4.96 -14.54 24.26
N SER A 223 -4.13 -14.50 25.30
CA SER A 223 -4.41 -15.10 26.61
C SER A 223 -5.32 -14.22 27.46
N GLU A 224 -5.87 -14.80 28.53
CA GLU A 224 -6.81 -14.12 29.45
C GLU A 224 -6.20 -12.89 30.15
N ASP A 225 -4.89 -12.87 30.36
CA ASP A 225 -4.13 -11.73 30.90
C ASP A 225 -3.78 -10.67 29.83
N GLY A 226 -4.24 -10.87 28.59
CA GLY A 226 -4.07 -9.94 27.48
C GLY A 226 -2.73 -10.04 26.74
N GLN A 227 -1.87 -11.00 27.07
CA GLN A 227 -0.67 -11.27 26.26
C GLN A 227 -1.07 -11.87 24.91
N ALA A 228 -0.43 -11.40 23.84
CA ALA A 228 -0.79 -11.72 22.48
C ALA A 228 0.41 -12.23 21.69
N ASP A 229 0.27 -13.44 21.15
CA ASP A 229 1.19 -14.00 20.17
C ASP A 229 0.60 -13.90 18.77
N LEU A 230 1.38 -13.37 17.83
CA LEU A 230 1.00 -13.24 16.43
C LEU A 230 2.10 -13.82 15.54
N TRP A 231 1.78 -14.87 14.80
CA TRP A 231 2.60 -15.36 13.69
C TRP A 231 2.01 -14.87 12.38
N CYS A 232 2.80 -14.20 11.54
CA CYS A 232 2.33 -13.71 10.25
C CYS A 232 3.41 -13.68 9.18
N THR A 233 2.99 -13.70 7.93
CA THR A 233 3.86 -13.46 6.75
C THR A 233 4.05 -11.96 6.57
N THR A 234 5.19 -11.43 7.01
CA THR A 234 5.45 -9.99 7.02
C THR A 234 6.91 -9.65 6.71
N GLN A 235 7.12 -8.48 6.12
CA GLN A 235 8.42 -7.84 5.95
C GLN A 235 8.79 -6.91 7.12
N GLY A 236 7.85 -6.63 8.04
CA GLY A 236 8.03 -5.63 9.10
C GLY A 236 7.28 -5.99 10.38
N ALA A 237 7.83 -6.92 11.18
CA ALA A 237 7.20 -7.39 12.41
C ALA A 237 6.92 -6.27 13.44
N PHE A 238 7.82 -5.29 13.58
CA PHE A 238 7.62 -4.16 14.49
C PHE A 238 6.53 -3.20 14.01
N VAL A 239 6.40 -3.02 12.69
CA VAL A 239 5.34 -2.20 12.08
C VAL A 239 3.98 -2.85 12.33
N VAL A 240 3.87 -4.16 12.10
CA VAL A 240 2.68 -4.96 12.41
C VAL A 240 2.30 -4.82 13.89
N ARG A 241 3.27 -4.97 14.80
CA ARG A 241 3.06 -4.85 16.24
C ARG A 241 2.49 -3.47 16.60
N ASN A 242 3.07 -2.41 16.08
CA ASN A 242 2.67 -1.04 16.38
C ASN A 242 1.26 -0.75 15.85
N PHE A 243 0.93 -1.16 14.63
CA PHE A 243 -0.43 -1.02 14.10
C PHE A 243 -1.44 -1.82 14.93
N CYS A 244 -1.17 -3.08 15.24
CA CYS A 244 -2.07 -3.89 16.05
C CYS A 244 -2.27 -3.30 17.46
N SER A 245 -1.20 -2.79 18.07
CA SER A 245 -1.25 -2.09 19.36
C SER A 245 -2.20 -0.90 19.30
N LYS A 246 -2.02 0.00 18.32
CA LYS A 246 -2.86 1.19 18.18
C LYS A 246 -4.31 0.84 17.89
N LEU A 247 -4.58 0.02 16.88
CA LEU A 247 -5.93 -0.27 16.40
C LEU A 247 -6.81 -1.01 17.42
N LEU A 248 -6.20 -1.76 18.35
CA LEU A 248 -6.93 -2.58 19.33
C LEU A 248 -6.85 -2.04 20.76
N GLY A 249 -6.22 -0.87 20.96
CA GLY A 249 -6.02 -0.29 22.29
C GLY A 249 -5.12 -1.14 23.20
N LEU A 250 -4.23 -1.95 22.62
CA LEU A 250 -3.33 -2.84 23.36
C LEU A 250 -1.97 -2.19 23.56
N SER A 251 -1.30 -2.48 24.68
CA SER A 251 0.10 -2.08 24.84
C SER A 251 0.98 -2.87 23.87
N ALA A 252 1.92 -2.20 23.20
CA ALA A 252 2.89 -2.88 22.34
C ALA A 252 3.74 -3.92 23.09
N ALA A 253 3.90 -3.78 24.41
CA ALA A 253 4.59 -4.75 25.25
C ALA A 253 3.80 -6.07 25.44
N GLN A 254 2.48 -6.04 25.23
CA GLN A 254 1.63 -7.23 25.31
C GLN A 254 1.64 -8.04 24.00
N ILE A 255 2.16 -7.48 22.90
CA ILE A 255 2.08 -8.11 21.58
C ILE A 255 3.46 -8.58 21.13
N ARG A 256 3.62 -9.89 20.99
CA ARG A 256 4.79 -10.52 20.36
C ARG A 256 4.45 -10.92 18.93
N VAL A 257 5.14 -10.30 17.97
CA VAL A 257 5.01 -10.63 16.54
C VAL A 257 6.21 -11.47 16.10
N THR A 258 5.93 -12.66 15.56
CA THR A 258 6.92 -13.56 14.97
C THR A 258 6.70 -13.64 13.46
N ALA A 259 7.64 -13.11 12.69
CA ALA A 259 7.62 -13.28 11.23
C ALA A 259 7.83 -14.76 10.89
N SER A 260 6.93 -15.31 10.09
CA SER A 260 7.09 -16.65 9.50
C SER A 260 8.03 -16.60 8.30
N GLU A 261 8.36 -17.76 7.71
CA GLU A 261 8.92 -17.74 6.35
C GLU A 261 7.95 -17.04 5.40
N ILE A 262 8.48 -16.36 4.39
CA ILE A 262 7.73 -15.46 3.52
C ILE A 262 7.80 -15.93 2.07
N GLY A 263 6.66 -16.26 1.48
CA GLY A 263 6.53 -16.69 0.08
C GLY A 263 6.40 -15.51 -0.89
N GLY A 264 7.24 -14.50 -0.69
CA GLY A 264 7.25 -13.23 -1.43
C GLY A 264 6.42 -12.13 -0.75
N GLY A 265 6.83 -10.88 -0.98
CA GLY A 265 6.13 -9.70 -0.49
C GLY A 265 6.33 -8.50 -1.41
N PHE A 266 7.57 -8.27 -1.87
CA PHE A 266 7.93 -7.20 -2.83
C PHE A 266 7.50 -5.79 -2.41
N GLY A 267 7.27 -5.56 -1.11
CA GLY A 267 6.77 -4.31 -0.54
C GLY A 267 5.32 -4.41 -0.02
N GLY A 268 4.52 -5.35 -0.52
CA GLY A 268 3.10 -5.48 -0.16
C GLY A 268 2.83 -6.08 1.23
N LYS A 269 3.85 -6.62 1.92
CA LYS A 269 3.71 -7.26 3.24
C LYS A 269 4.37 -6.46 4.38
N THR A 270 4.47 -5.14 4.23
CA THR A 270 4.96 -4.21 5.27
C THR A 270 3.84 -3.56 6.10
N VAL A 271 2.59 -3.82 5.73
CA VAL A 271 1.38 -3.27 6.36
C VAL A 271 0.55 -4.38 7.01
N VAL A 272 -0.60 -4.03 7.59
CA VAL A 272 -1.53 -4.96 8.23
C VAL A 272 -2.82 -5.15 7.41
N TYR A 273 -3.39 -6.35 7.45
CA TYR A 273 -4.71 -6.67 6.89
C TYR A 273 -5.49 -7.62 7.80
N LEU A 274 -4.97 -8.83 8.02
CA LEU A 274 -5.63 -9.89 8.80
C LEU A 274 -5.22 -9.86 10.28
N GLU A 275 -4.01 -9.38 10.55
CA GLU A 275 -3.35 -9.39 11.86
C GLU A 275 -4.21 -8.75 12.96
N PRO A 276 -4.72 -7.51 12.80
CA PRO A 276 -5.56 -6.90 13.82
C PRO A 276 -6.92 -7.61 13.95
N LEU A 277 -7.46 -8.18 12.87
CA LEU A 277 -8.71 -8.95 12.90
C LEU A 277 -8.55 -10.25 13.69
N ALA A 278 -7.46 -10.98 13.44
CA ALA A 278 -7.16 -12.24 14.12
C ALA A 278 -6.95 -12.03 15.62
N LEU A 279 -6.25 -10.96 16.01
CA LEU A 279 -6.07 -10.59 17.41
C LEU A 279 -7.40 -10.24 18.09
N ALA A 280 -8.24 -9.41 17.45
CA ALA A 280 -9.56 -9.07 17.97
C ALA A 280 -10.47 -10.29 18.13
N LEU A 281 -10.54 -11.16 17.10
CA LEU A 281 -11.29 -12.41 17.13
C LEU A 281 -10.76 -13.36 18.21
N SER A 282 -9.43 -13.45 18.35
CA SER A 282 -8.82 -14.33 19.36
C SER A 282 -9.13 -13.84 20.77
N ARG A 283 -9.01 -12.53 21.03
CA ARG A 283 -9.40 -11.90 22.30
C ARG A 283 -10.87 -12.15 22.63
N LYS A 284 -11.77 -11.98 21.64
CA LYS A 284 -13.22 -12.12 21.84
C LYS A 284 -13.69 -13.56 22.02
N SER A 285 -12.99 -14.53 21.41
CA SER A 285 -13.33 -15.95 21.47
C SER A 285 -12.56 -16.74 22.54
N SER A 286 -11.57 -16.11 23.20
CA SER A 286 -10.62 -16.75 24.14
C SER A 286 -9.93 -17.99 23.53
N ARG A 287 -9.69 -17.97 22.22
CA ARG A 287 -9.09 -19.08 21.47
C ARG A 287 -8.14 -18.55 20.40
N PRO A 288 -7.12 -19.32 19.98
CA PRO A 288 -6.30 -18.93 18.84
C PRO A 288 -7.13 -18.83 17.56
N VAL A 289 -6.85 -17.87 16.69
CA VAL A 289 -7.59 -17.66 15.43
C VAL A 289 -6.62 -17.61 14.26
N LYS A 290 -6.80 -18.52 13.30
CA LYS A 290 -6.04 -18.59 12.05
C LYS A 290 -6.83 -17.93 10.93
N MET A 291 -6.20 -17.02 10.20
CA MET A 291 -6.78 -16.36 9.04
C MET A 291 -5.84 -16.52 7.84
N VAL A 292 -6.41 -16.87 6.70
CA VAL A 292 -5.69 -17.01 5.42
C VAL A 292 -6.57 -16.42 4.33
N MET A 293 -6.03 -15.46 3.58
CA MET A 293 -6.70 -14.97 2.38
C MET A 293 -6.62 -16.02 1.27
N SER A 294 -7.72 -16.20 0.54
CA SER A 294 -7.68 -16.81 -0.78
C SER A 294 -6.90 -15.95 -1.78
N ARG A 295 -6.53 -16.52 -2.92
CA ARG A 295 -5.87 -15.77 -4.00
C ARG A 295 -6.74 -14.63 -4.53
N ALA A 296 -8.05 -14.86 -4.65
CA ALA A 296 -8.98 -13.83 -5.11
C ALA A 296 -9.01 -12.65 -4.12
N GLU A 297 -9.10 -12.93 -2.83
CA GLU A 297 -9.08 -11.89 -1.78
C GLU A 297 -7.78 -11.09 -1.76
N VAL A 298 -6.63 -11.73 -2.01
CA VAL A 298 -5.36 -10.99 -2.15
C VAL A 298 -5.48 -9.91 -3.22
N PHE A 299 -6.05 -10.20 -4.38
CA PHE A 299 -6.15 -9.23 -5.47
C PHE A 299 -7.22 -8.14 -5.24
N THR A 300 -8.29 -8.46 -4.52
CA THR A 300 -9.40 -7.50 -4.29
C THR A 300 -9.30 -6.74 -2.98
N SER A 301 -8.50 -7.22 -2.03
CA SER A 301 -8.56 -6.76 -0.62
C SER A 301 -7.20 -6.52 0.02
N SER A 302 -6.11 -6.65 -0.75
CA SER A 302 -4.79 -6.14 -0.37
C SER A 302 -4.37 -4.98 -1.29
N GLY A 303 -3.20 -4.41 -1.04
CA GLY A 303 -2.75 -3.19 -1.73
C GLY A 303 -1.84 -3.46 -2.94
N PRO A 304 -2.27 -3.14 -4.17
CA PRO A 304 -1.38 -3.14 -5.34
C PRO A 304 -0.46 -1.92 -5.32
N THR A 305 0.47 -1.82 -6.29
CA THR A 305 1.15 -0.54 -6.56
C THR A 305 0.18 0.48 -7.15
N SER A 306 0.53 1.76 -7.07
CA SER A 306 -0.18 2.83 -7.76
C SER A 306 -0.15 2.65 -9.28
N GLY A 307 -1.28 2.92 -9.95
CA GLY A 307 -1.27 3.41 -11.31
C GLY A 307 -1.08 4.93 -11.30
N ALA A 308 -0.73 5.51 -12.44
CA ALA A 308 -0.48 6.93 -12.53
C ALA A 308 -0.76 7.49 -13.92
N LYS A 309 -1.07 8.79 -13.95
CA LYS A 309 -0.97 9.64 -15.14
C LYS A 309 0.31 10.46 -15.00
N ILE A 310 1.13 10.45 -16.04
CA ILE A 310 2.47 11.04 -16.05
C ILE A 310 2.51 12.01 -17.23
N TRP A 311 2.95 13.24 -16.97
CA TRP A 311 3.30 14.21 -18.00
C TRP A 311 4.79 14.56 -17.84
N VAL A 312 5.54 14.54 -18.93
CA VAL A 312 6.99 14.82 -18.94
C VAL A 312 7.31 15.74 -20.10
N LYS A 313 8.15 16.74 -19.84
CA LYS A 313 8.71 17.65 -20.82
C LYS A 313 10.21 17.79 -20.61
N ILE A 314 10.99 17.54 -21.66
CA ILE A 314 12.46 17.62 -21.63
C ILE A 314 12.93 18.53 -22.76
N GLY A 315 13.78 19.49 -22.43
CA GLY A 315 14.48 20.36 -23.36
C GLY A 315 15.94 19.95 -23.47
N VAL A 316 16.46 19.88 -24.70
CA VAL A 316 17.85 19.52 -24.98
C VAL A 316 18.48 20.43 -26.03
N LYS A 317 19.81 20.47 -26.02
CA LYS A 317 20.62 21.01 -27.12
C LYS A 317 20.79 19.98 -28.24
N ASN A 318 21.20 20.43 -29.42
CA ASN A 318 21.49 19.55 -30.56
C ASN A 318 22.61 18.52 -30.28
N ASP A 319 23.47 18.78 -29.28
CA ASP A 319 24.52 17.86 -28.81
C ASP A 319 24.01 16.82 -27.78
N GLY A 320 22.72 16.84 -27.44
CA GLY A 320 22.09 15.92 -26.50
C GLY A 320 22.08 16.41 -25.05
N ARG A 321 22.80 17.49 -24.71
CA ARG A 321 22.81 18.02 -23.34
C ARG A 321 21.43 18.51 -22.91
N ILE A 322 20.96 18.03 -21.77
CA ILE A 322 19.65 18.41 -21.22
C ILE A 322 19.71 19.81 -20.60
N THR A 323 18.81 20.69 -21.02
CA THR A 323 18.71 22.08 -20.52
C THR A 323 17.61 22.26 -19.49
N ALA A 324 16.52 21.49 -19.60
CA ALA A 324 15.42 21.49 -18.64
C ALA A 324 14.70 20.14 -18.60
N GLY A 325 14.24 19.76 -17.41
CA GLY A 325 13.31 18.65 -17.19
C GLY A 325 12.13 19.10 -16.32
N ASP A 326 10.90 18.86 -16.79
CA ASP A 326 9.69 19.16 -16.04
C ASP A 326 8.75 17.95 -16.08
N CYS A 327 8.21 17.54 -14.94
CA CYS A 327 7.23 16.47 -14.91
C CYS A 327 6.12 16.68 -13.87
N ILE A 328 4.95 16.15 -14.21
CA ILE A 328 3.79 16.08 -13.33
C ILE A 328 3.40 14.61 -13.21
N LEU A 329 3.35 14.12 -11.97
CA LEU A 329 3.08 12.74 -11.63
C LEU A 329 1.81 12.67 -10.78
N LYS A 330 0.73 12.13 -11.34
CA LYS A 330 -0.56 11.97 -10.66
C LYS A 330 -0.75 10.50 -10.29
N TYR A 331 -0.50 10.15 -9.02
CA TYR A 331 -0.56 8.77 -8.55
C TYR A 331 -1.91 8.45 -7.94
N GLN A 332 -2.45 7.28 -8.29
CA GLN A 332 -3.56 6.67 -7.57
C GLN A 332 -3.10 6.20 -6.19
N ALA A 333 -3.83 6.58 -5.14
CA ALA A 333 -3.64 6.11 -3.77
C ALA A 333 -4.51 4.90 -3.42
N GLY A 334 -5.50 4.61 -4.26
CA GLY A 334 -6.66 3.81 -3.85
C GLY A 334 -7.52 4.59 -2.85
N ALA A 335 -8.27 3.87 -2.02
CA ALA A 335 -9.32 4.45 -1.19
C ALA A 335 -8.80 5.37 -0.07
N PHE A 336 -7.50 5.33 0.26
CA PHE A 336 -6.93 6.13 1.35
C PHE A 336 -5.54 6.63 0.95
N GLN A 337 -5.24 7.89 1.24
CA GLN A 337 -3.98 8.58 0.91
C GLN A 337 -2.70 7.81 1.32
N GLY A 338 -1.62 8.00 0.59
CA GLY A 338 -0.34 7.32 0.83
C GLY A 338 0.32 6.77 -0.42
N ALA A 339 0.00 7.30 -1.61
CA ALA A 339 0.76 6.98 -2.80
C ALA A 339 2.24 7.44 -2.66
N PRO A 340 3.20 6.75 -3.29
CA PRO A 340 4.63 7.03 -3.15
C PRO A 340 5.10 8.24 -4.00
N VAL A 341 4.39 9.37 -3.88
CA VAL A 341 4.59 10.57 -4.69
C VAL A 341 5.96 11.23 -4.45
N GLY A 342 6.44 11.20 -3.20
CA GLY A 342 7.73 11.79 -2.82
C GLY A 342 8.89 11.07 -3.51
N PRO A 343 9.06 9.75 -3.29
CA PRO A 343 10.05 8.96 -4.01
C PRO A 343 9.90 9.03 -5.53
N GLY A 344 8.67 9.00 -6.06
CA GLY A 344 8.43 9.12 -7.50
C GLY A 344 8.98 10.43 -8.08
N ALA A 345 8.67 11.57 -7.46
CA ALA A 345 9.17 12.87 -7.90
C ALA A 345 10.68 13.03 -7.71
N MET A 346 11.24 12.48 -6.62
CA MET A 346 12.70 12.49 -6.38
C MET A 346 13.47 11.69 -7.43
N CYS A 347 12.97 10.52 -7.83
CA CYS A 347 13.66 9.65 -8.78
C CYS A 347 13.52 10.07 -10.24
N ALA A 348 12.48 10.85 -10.59
CA ALA A 348 12.09 11.12 -11.97
C ALA A 348 13.28 11.52 -12.87
N PHE A 349 14.12 12.44 -12.41
CA PHE A 349 15.27 12.94 -13.16
C PHE A 349 16.62 12.67 -12.46
N ALA A 350 16.63 11.89 -11.38
CA ALA A 350 17.80 11.71 -10.50
C ALA A 350 19.08 11.21 -11.20
N PRO A 351 19.03 10.39 -12.27
CA PRO A 351 20.24 9.94 -12.95
C PRO A 351 20.95 11.01 -13.80
N TYR A 352 20.35 12.18 -14.01
CA TYR A 352 20.83 13.18 -14.98
C TYR A 352 21.31 14.46 -14.30
N ASP A 353 22.38 15.04 -14.85
CA ASP A 353 22.86 16.36 -14.44
C ASP A 353 22.04 17.46 -15.13
N LEU A 354 21.27 18.21 -14.34
CA LEU A 354 20.29 19.18 -14.80
C LEU A 354 20.43 20.46 -14.00
N GLU A 355 20.55 21.61 -14.68
CA GLU A 355 20.55 22.91 -14.02
C GLU A 355 19.14 23.42 -13.70
N ASN A 356 18.14 23.00 -14.49
CA ASN A 356 16.76 23.47 -14.40
C ASN A 356 15.82 22.27 -14.37
N VAL A 357 15.26 21.96 -13.20
CA VAL A 357 14.41 20.78 -13.05
C VAL A 357 13.24 21.03 -12.11
N ARG A 358 12.08 20.49 -12.48
CA ARG A 358 10.88 20.46 -11.63
C ARG A 358 10.17 19.11 -11.75
N ALA A 359 9.77 18.55 -10.62
CA ALA A 359 8.96 17.36 -10.52
C ALA A 359 7.84 17.58 -9.50
N VAL A 360 6.60 17.56 -9.96
CA VAL A 360 5.41 17.75 -9.11
C VAL A 360 4.67 16.41 -8.97
N GLY A 361 4.43 15.97 -7.74
CA GLY A 361 3.69 14.74 -7.44
C GLY A 361 2.35 15.03 -6.76
N TYR A 362 1.30 14.32 -7.18
CA TYR A 362 -0.04 14.37 -6.59
C TYR A 362 -0.48 12.99 -6.09
N ASP A 363 -0.93 12.92 -4.84
CA ASP A 363 -1.49 11.74 -4.18
C ASP A 363 -3.02 11.82 -4.25
N ILE A 364 -3.64 10.97 -5.08
CA ILE A 364 -5.05 11.12 -5.46
C ILE A 364 -5.83 9.86 -5.07
N VAL A 365 -6.83 10.01 -4.20
CA VAL A 365 -7.67 8.89 -3.78
C VAL A 365 -8.71 8.52 -4.84
N VAL A 366 -8.96 7.21 -4.98
CA VAL A 366 -9.93 6.62 -5.92
C VAL A 366 -10.57 5.38 -5.28
N ASN A 367 -11.72 4.92 -5.78
CA ASN A 367 -12.46 3.77 -5.26
C ASN A 367 -11.84 2.41 -5.64
N ARG A 368 -10.56 2.24 -5.31
CA ARG A 368 -9.77 1.01 -5.47
C ARG A 368 -9.12 0.65 -4.13
N PRO A 369 -8.65 -0.60 -3.90
CA PRO A 369 -7.93 -0.94 -2.69
C PRO A 369 -6.76 0.02 -2.44
N LYS A 370 -6.54 0.37 -1.17
CA LYS A 370 -5.43 1.24 -0.76
C LYS A 370 -4.12 0.67 -1.30
N VAL A 371 -3.32 1.50 -1.96
CA VAL A 371 -2.03 1.05 -2.52
C VAL A 371 -1.05 0.65 -1.43
N ALA A 372 -0.16 -0.27 -1.78
CA ALA A 372 1.00 -0.64 -0.96
C ALA A 372 2.28 -0.52 -1.79
N ALA A 373 3.43 -0.64 -1.12
CA ALA A 373 4.70 -0.57 -1.81
C ALA A 373 4.86 -1.74 -2.81
N TYR A 374 5.44 -1.43 -3.97
CA TYR A 374 5.96 -2.41 -4.91
C TYR A 374 7.37 -1.98 -5.29
N ARG A 375 8.35 -2.84 -5.00
CA ARG A 375 9.80 -2.75 -5.26
C ARG A 375 10.24 -1.46 -5.97
N ALA A 376 10.90 -0.58 -5.21
CA ALA A 376 11.17 0.83 -5.57
C ALA A 376 9.88 1.66 -5.71
N PRO A 377 9.10 1.86 -4.64
CA PRO A 377 7.77 2.47 -4.75
C PRO A 377 7.86 3.88 -5.35
N GLY A 378 7.12 4.13 -6.44
CA GLY A 378 7.09 5.40 -7.17
C GLY A 378 8.13 5.52 -8.27
N GLY A 379 9.40 5.16 -8.02
CA GLY A 379 10.51 5.36 -8.96
C GLY A 379 10.28 4.79 -10.38
N PRO A 380 9.95 3.49 -10.56
CA PRO A 380 9.74 2.89 -11.87
C PRO A 380 8.65 3.59 -12.70
N ILE A 381 7.65 4.19 -12.05
CA ILE A 381 6.54 4.86 -12.73
C ILE A 381 7.00 6.21 -13.29
N SER A 382 7.74 7.00 -12.51
CA SER A 382 8.29 8.27 -12.99
C SER A 382 9.42 8.08 -13.99
N GLU A 383 10.35 7.17 -13.71
CA GLU A 383 11.46 6.82 -14.59
C GLU A 383 10.95 6.28 -15.93
N TYR A 384 9.89 5.47 -15.96
CA TYR A 384 9.28 5.03 -17.23
C TYR A 384 8.90 6.22 -18.12
N GLY A 385 8.28 7.26 -17.56
CA GLY A 385 7.93 8.46 -18.32
C GLY A 385 9.15 9.23 -18.81
N VAL A 386 10.12 9.48 -17.92
CA VAL A 386 11.33 10.25 -18.25
C VAL A 386 12.22 9.54 -19.25
N GLU A 387 12.52 8.25 -19.02
CA GLU A 387 13.36 7.44 -19.91
C GLU A 387 12.75 7.28 -21.30
N SER A 388 11.41 7.19 -21.39
CA SER A 388 10.72 7.12 -22.68
C SER A 388 10.87 8.40 -23.50
N VAL A 389 10.78 9.56 -22.84
CA VAL A 389 10.99 10.86 -23.52
C VAL A 389 12.45 11.02 -23.95
N LEU A 390 13.40 10.61 -23.11
CA LEU A 390 14.81 10.70 -23.44
C LEU A 390 15.20 9.80 -24.62
N ASP A 391 14.62 8.59 -24.70
CA ASP A 391 14.82 7.68 -25.84
C ASP A 391 14.25 8.28 -27.14
N GLU A 392 13.08 8.92 -27.07
CA GLU A 392 12.50 9.61 -28.21
C GLU A 392 13.35 10.81 -28.68
N ILE A 393 13.91 11.57 -27.74
CA ILE A 393 14.86 12.65 -28.05
C ILE A 393 16.08 12.10 -28.78
N ALA A 394 16.65 11.00 -28.31
CA ALA A 394 17.80 10.35 -28.95
C ALA A 394 17.48 9.97 -30.40
N LEU A 395 16.29 9.41 -30.66
CA LEU A 395 15.82 9.08 -32.01
C LEU A 395 15.68 10.31 -32.91
N ILE A 396 15.15 11.42 -32.39
CA ILE A 396 14.96 12.67 -33.15
C ILE A 396 16.32 13.28 -33.52
N LEU A 397 17.25 13.36 -32.56
CA LEU A 397 18.59 13.90 -32.77
C LEU A 397 19.54 12.92 -33.48
N LYS A 398 19.13 11.66 -33.62
CA LYS A 398 19.95 10.55 -34.15
C LYS A 398 21.24 10.36 -33.36
N ILE A 399 21.15 10.52 -32.05
CA ILE A 399 22.19 10.22 -31.07
C ILE A 399 21.93 8.82 -30.52
N ASP A 400 22.98 8.06 -30.22
CA ASP A 400 22.80 6.77 -29.57
C ASP A 400 22.15 6.97 -28.17
N PRO A 401 21.14 6.16 -27.81
CA PRO A 401 20.41 6.35 -26.55
C PRO A 401 21.28 6.13 -25.31
N ILE A 402 22.42 5.43 -25.40
CA ILE A 402 23.38 5.33 -24.31
C ILE A 402 24.23 6.60 -24.24
N GLU A 403 24.69 7.12 -25.38
CA GLU A 403 25.53 8.33 -25.43
C GLU A 403 24.83 9.55 -24.83
N ILE A 404 23.53 9.76 -25.06
CA ILE A 404 22.78 10.88 -24.45
C ILE A 404 22.64 10.75 -22.91
N ARG A 405 22.82 9.54 -22.37
CA ARG A 405 22.69 9.24 -20.93
C ARG A 405 24.03 9.33 -20.17
N LEU A 406 25.16 9.34 -20.89
CA LEU A 406 26.50 9.49 -20.34
C LEU A 406 26.91 10.96 -20.30
#